data_AF-A0A7K4RRE3-F1
#
_entry.id   AF-A0A7K4RRE3-F1
#
_cell.length_a   1.000
_cell.length_b   1.000
_cell.length_c   1.000
_cell.angle_alpha   90.00
_cell.angle_beta   90.00
_cell.angle_gamma   90.00
#
_symmetry.space_group_name_H-M   'P 1'
#
loop_
_entity.id
_entity.type
_entity.pdbx_description
1 polymer ?
#
loop_
_entity_poly.entity_id
_entity_poly.type
_entity_poly.pdbx_seq_one_letter_code
_entity_poly.pdbx_strand_id
1 'polypeptide(L)'
;MIQHFVTVINNNMIFADGTKLTVMGKHDAVISPVVAIFSPSKQEIQQKSKATLVCLASGFYPDHLNLVWKVNGAKRTEGVGTDEFSTWNGSTYSLTSRLRISTREWFNPLNRFECVAKFFKNATLESIHKSIYGDAGCTLTEGMCVFSQENIYLYFTSIFTDTKYKVCEISSTRITCTSSSM
;
A
#
# COMPACT_ATOMS: atom_id res chain seq x y z
N MET A 1 0.23 -19.35 17.96
CA MET A 1 1.17 -20.25 17.27
C MET A 1 0.37 -21.02 16.22
N ILE A 2 0.66 -20.89 14.92
CA ILE A 2 0.07 -21.78 13.91
C ILE A 2 0.84 -23.10 14.04
N GLN A 3 0.21 -24.13 14.56
CA GLN A 3 0.81 -25.45 14.63
C GLN A 3 0.64 -26.09 13.25
N HIS A 4 1.74 -26.20 12.49
CA HIS A 4 1.73 -26.98 11.26
C HIS A 4 1.54 -28.45 11.64
N PHE A 5 0.42 -29.04 11.23
CA PHE A 5 0.20 -30.47 11.37
C PHE A 5 0.99 -31.18 10.28
N VAL A 6 1.99 -31.96 10.68
CA VAL A 6 2.78 -32.80 9.78
C VAL A 6 2.24 -34.22 9.86
N THR A 7 1.88 -34.79 8.72
CA THR A 7 1.53 -36.22 8.62
C THR A 7 2.62 -36.93 7.83
N VAL A 8 3.04 -38.12 8.29
CA VAL A 8 4.03 -38.95 7.59
C VAL A 8 3.31 -40.14 6.95
N ILE A 9 3.45 -40.29 5.63
CA ILE A 9 2.90 -41.42 4.88
C ILE A 9 4.02 -41.99 4.00
N ASN A 10 4.34 -43.27 4.14
CA ASN A 10 5.38 -43.96 3.35
C ASN A 10 6.73 -43.21 3.32
N ASN A 11 7.23 -42.77 4.49
CA ASN A 11 8.44 -41.95 4.65
C ASN A 11 8.41 -40.53 4.02
N ASN A 12 7.27 -40.09 3.48
CA ASN A 12 7.09 -38.73 3.00
C ASN A 12 6.43 -37.86 4.08
N MET A 13 6.99 -36.67 4.30
CA MET A 13 6.39 -35.65 5.16
C MET A 13 5.42 -34.77 4.35
N ILE A 14 4.17 -34.72 4.78
CA ILE A 14 3.13 -33.88 4.17
C ILE A 14 2.76 -32.78 5.17
N PHE A 15 2.96 -31.53 4.78
CA PHE A 15 2.60 -30.34 5.56
C PHE A 15 1.19 -29.91 5.18
N ALA A 16 0.28 -29.90 6.16
CA ALA A 16 -1.04 -29.28 6.00
C ALA A 16 -0.97 -27.77 6.28
N ASP A 17 -1.96 -27.03 5.80
CA ASP A 17 -2.08 -25.57 6.00
C ASP A 17 -2.16 -25.16 7.48
N GLY A 18 -2.50 -26.10 8.36
CA GLY A 18 -2.71 -25.86 9.78
C GLY A 18 -4.06 -25.22 10.08
N THR A 19 -4.47 -25.22 11.35
CA THR A 19 -5.66 -24.50 11.80
C THR A 19 -5.33 -23.79 13.09
N LYS A 20 -5.57 -22.49 13.12
CA LYS A 20 -5.36 -21.66 14.29
C LYS A 20 -6.68 -21.51 15.05
N LEU A 21 -6.74 -22.08 16.25
CA LEU A 21 -7.88 -21.93 17.15
C LEU A 21 -7.52 -20.96 18.27
N THR A 22 -8.35 -19.93 18.45
CA THR A 22 -8.27 -19.04 19.62
C THR A 22 -9.55 -19.19 20.42
N VAL A 23 -9.42 -19.61 21.68
CA VAL A 23 -10.54 -19.72 22.62
C VAL A 23 -10.70 -18.36 23.31
N MET A 24 -11.84 -17.72 23.08
CA MET A 24 -12.15 -16.38 23.57
C MET A 24 -13.03 -16.48 24.83
N GLY A 25 -12.79 -15.63 25.81
CA GLY A 25 -13.65 -15.49 26.98
C GLY A 25 -15.01 -14.87 26.61
N LYS A 26 -16.03 -15.10 27.45
CA LYS A 26 -17.40 -14.59 27.24
C LYS A 26 -17.48 -13.06 27.08
N HIS A 27 -16.50 -12.33 27.62
CA HIS A 27 -16.44 -10.86 27.60
C HIS A 27 -15.36 -10.32 26.65
N ASP A 28 -14.65 -11.19 25.93
CA ASP A 28 -13.62 -10.75 25.00
C ASP A 28 -14.28 -10.20 23.73
N ALA A 29 -13.98 -8.94 23.40
CA ALA A 29 -14.47 -8.32 22.19
C ALA A 29 -13.56 -8.63 21.00
N VAL A 30 -14.15 -8.96 19.85
CA VAL A 30 -13.41 -9.04 18.58
C VAL A 30 -13.24 -7.63 18.03
N ILE A 31 -11.98 -7.22 17.83
CA ILE A 31 -11.59 -5.88 17.39
C ILE A 31 -11.06 -5.95 15.97
N SER A 32 -11.70 -5.24 15.04
CA SER A 32 -11.29 -5.16 13.63
C SER A 32 -9.99 -4.35 13.48
N PRO A 33 -9.09 -4.73 12.55
CA PRO A 33 -7.84 -4.01 12.33
C PRO A 33 -8.06 -2.64 11.68
N VAL A 34 -7.16 -1.72 11.98
CA VAL A 34 -6.91 -0.52 11.17
C VAL A 34 -5.78 -0.82 10.20
N VAL A 35 -6.01 -0.57 8.92
CA VAL A 35 -5.03 -0.84 7.86
C VAL A 35 -4.48 0.46 7.30
N ALA A 36 -3.17 0.54 7.17
CA ALA A 36 -2.45 1.64 6.55
C ALA A 36 -1.43 1.10 5.54
N ILE A 37 -1.21 1.84 4.46
CA ILE A 37 -0.15 1.57 3.48
C ILE A 37 0.79 2.76 3.47
N PHE A 38 2.08 2.48 3.58
CA PHE A 38 3.16 3.45 3.50
C PHE A 38 3.87 3.33 2.15
N SER A 39 4.13 4.48 1.54
CA SER A 39 4.93 4.58 0.33
C SER A 39 6.39 4.20 0.60
N PRO A 40 7.14 3.81 -0.44
CA PRO A 40 8.57 3.54 -0.30
C PRO A 40 9.34 4.76 0.21
N SER A 41 10.40 4.50 0.96
CA SER A 41 11.27 5.60 1.41
C SER A 41 12.05 6.19 0.24
N LYS A 42 12.15 7.53 0.18
CA LYS A 42 12.94 8.22 -0.85
C LYS A 42 14.40 7.78 -0.82
N GLN A 43 14.95 7.52 0.36
CA GLN A 43 16.32 7.05 0.54
C GLN A 43 16.54 5.67 -0.10
N GLU A 44 15.60 4.72 0.06
CA GLU A 44 15.71 3.40 -0.59
C GLU A 44 15.72 3.53 -2.11
N ILE A 45 14.84 4.36 -2.66
CA ILE A 45 14.74 4.59 -4.09
C ILE A 45 16.06 5.18 -4.63
N GLN A 46 16.59 6.22 -3.96
CA GLN A 46 17.80 6.92 -4.38
C GLN A 46 19.06 6.05 -4.27
N GLN A 47 19.20 5.28 -3.19
CA GLN A 47 20.43 4.54 -2.89
C GLN A 47 20.45 3.13 -3.47
N LYS A 48 19.28 2.48 -3.57
CA LYS A 48 19.17 1.06 -3.94
C LYS A 48 18.37 0.82 -5.21
N SER A 49 17.80 1.86 -5.82
CA SER A 49 16.94 1.79 -7.01
C SER A 49 15.83 0.75 -6.86
N LYS A 50 15.28 0.62 -5.65
CA LYS A 50 14.19 -0.30 -5.30
C LYS A 50 13.13 0.43 -4.51
N ALA A 51 11.90 -0.06 -4.60
CA ALA A 51 10.74 0.51 -3.93
C ALA A 51 10.07 -0.58 -3.08
N THR A 52 10.04 -0.39 -1.76
CA THR A 52 9.32 -1.28 -0.85
C THR A 52 8.12 -0.58 -0.24
N LEU A 53 6.91 -1.03 -0.58
CA LEU A 53 5.69 -0.62 0.09
C LEU A 53 5.52 -1.40 1.38
N VAL A 54 4.91 -0.78 2.39
CA VAL A 54 4.62 -1.42 3.68
C VAL A 54 3.14 -1.32 3.97
N CYS A 55 2.49 -2.44 4.23
CA CYS A 55 1.13 -2.52 4.75
C CYS A 55 1.18 -2.90 6.23
N LEU A 56 0.63 -2.05 7.07
CA LEU A 56 0.48 -2.29 8.50
C LEU A 56 -0.99 -2.48 8.82
N ALA A 57 -1.33 -3.63 9.39
CA ALA A 57 -2.58 -3.79 10.11
C ALA A 57 -2.29 -3.72 11.61
N SER A 58 -3.01 -2.88 12.33
CA SER A 58 -2.81 -2.68 13.77
C SER A 58 -4.14 -2.64 14.51
N GLY A 59 -4.08 -2.86 15.82
CA GLY A 59 -5.23 -2.70 16.70
C GLY A 59 -6.27 -3.82 16.59
N PHE A 60 -5.90 -5.01 16.13
CA PHE A 60 -6.86 -6.12 15.98
C PHE A 60 -6.74 -7.15 17.10
N TYR A 61 -7.84 -7.85 17.36
CA TYR A 61 -7.91 -8.96 18.30
C TYR A 61 -9.09 -9.87 17.94
N PRO A 62 -8.93 -11.21 17.88
CA PRO A 62 -7.71 -12.00 18.08
C PRO A 62 -6.76 -11.90 16.89
N ASP A 63 -5.63 -12.61 16.91
CA ASP A 63 -4.57 -12.53 15.89
C ASP A 63 -4.85 -13.31 14.58
N HIS A 64 -6.12 -13.37 14.17
CA HIS A 64 -6.62 -14.10 12.99
C HIS A 64 -6.69 -13.17 11.78
N LEU A 65 -5.53 -12.78 11.28
CA LEU A 65 -5.41 -11.84 10.18
C LEU A 65 -4.52 -12.39 9.06
N ASN A 66 -4.92 -12.19 7.82
CA ASN A 66 -4.08 -12.44 6.66
C ASN A 66 -4.01 -11.19 5.77
N LEU A 67 -2.81 -10.80 5.36
CA LEU A 67 -2.57 -9.67 4.46
C LEU A 67 -2.30 -10.17 3.05
N VAL A 68 -3.04 -9.65 2.08
CA VAL A 68 -2.91 -9.99 0.67
C VAL A 68 -2.67 -8.73 -0.15
N TRP A 69 -1.64 -8.75 -0.98
CA TRP A 69 -1.39 -7.67 -1.94
C TRP A 69 -2.13 -7.91 -3.25
N LYS A 70 -2.62 -6.82 -3.82
CA LYS A 70 -3.11 -6.74 -5.19
C LYS A 70 -2.45 -5.58 -5.92
N VAL A 71 -2.10 -5.79 -7.17
CA VAL A 71 -1.59 -4.74 -8.08
C VAL A 71 -2.51 -4.72 -9.29
N ASN A 72 -3.10 -3.56 -9.57
CA ASN A 72 -4.07 -3.38 -10.67
C ASN A 72 -5.22 -4.40 -10.64
N GLY A 73 -5.67 -4.75 -9.42
CA GLY A 73 -6.75 -5.71 -9.17
C GLY A 73 -6.31 -7.18 -9.14
N ALA A 74 -5.12 -7.53 -9.62
CA ALA A 74 -4.61 -8.90 -9.62
C ALA A 74 -3.83 -9.21 -8.33
N LYS A 75 -4.00 -10.42 -7.77
CA LYS A 75 -3.27 -10.88 -6.58
C LYS A 75 -1.77 -10.93 -6.88
N ARG A 76 -0.96 -10.33 -6.00
CA ARG A 76 0.51 -10.32 -6.08
C ARG A 76 1.09 -11.14 -4.94
N THR A 77 2.01 -12.05 -5.29
CA THR A 77 2.78 -12.88 -4.33
C THR A 77 4.29 -12.69 -4.49
N GLU A 78 4.75 -12.43 -5.71
CA GLU A 78 6.15 -12.14 -5.97
C GLU A 78 6.56 -10.83 -5.30
N GLY A 79 7.71 -10.83 -4.63
CA GLY A 79 8.22 -9.69 -3.87
C GLY A 79 7.50 -9.40 -2.56
N VAL A 80 6.51 -10.21 -2.18
CA VAL A 80 5.76 -10.07 -0.92
C VAL A 80 6.48 -10.81 0.20
N GLY A 81 6.69 -10.12 1.31
CA GLY A 81 7.13 -10.71 2.58
C GLY A 81 6.24 -10.23 3.72
N THR A 82 5.47 -11.14 4.30
CA THR A 82 4.63 -10.88 5.49
C THR A 82 5.34 -11.40 6.73
N ASP A 83 5.27 -10.66 7.84
CA ASP A 83 5.83 -11.10 9.12
C ASP A 83 5.18 -12.44 9.53
N GLU A 84 5.98 -13.37 10.04
CA GLU A 84 5.52 -14.72 10.41
C GLU A 84 4.54 -14.70 11.58
N PHE A 85 4.73 -13.77 12.52
CA PHE A 85 3.92 -13.63 13.72
C PHE A 85 3.42 -12.20 13.87
N SER A 86 2.20 -12.08 14.39
CA SER A 86 1.65 -10.79 14.81
C SER A 86 2.33 -10.32 16.10
N THR A 87 2.70 -9.04 16.14
CA THR A 87 3.28 -8.40 17.32
C THR A 87 2.19 -8.05 18.31
N TRP A 88 2.40 -8.36 19.59
CA TRP A 88 1.50 -8.00 20.68
C TRP A 88 2.00 -6.78 21.44
N ASN A 89 1.13 -5.82 21.72
CA ASN A 89 1.48 -4.60 22.48
C ASN A 89 0.95 -4.55 23.92
N GLY A 90 0.37 -5.65 24.42
CA GLY A 90 -0.30 -5.69 25.73
C GLY A 90 -1.83 -5.65 25.67
N SER A 91 -2.41 -5.22 24.55
CA SER A 91 -3.87 -5.14 24.37
C SER A 91 -4.37 -5.57 23.00
N THR A 92 -3.62 -5.30 21.94
CA THR A 92 -3.98 -5.63 20.55
C THR A 92 -2.78 -6.15 19.78
N TYR A 93 -3.07 -6.79 18.65
CA TYR A 93 -2.09 -7.29 17.71
C TYR A 93 -1.84 -6.31 16.56
N SER A 94 -0.64 -6.43 15.98
CA SER A 94 -0.25 -5.78 14.74
C SER A 94 0.48 -6.77 13.82
N LEU A 95 0.30 -6.62 12.51
CA LEU A 95 0.92 -7.45 11.49
C LEU A 95 1.38 -6.58 10.32
N THR A 96 2.59 -6.83 9.84
CA THR A 96 3.18 -6.06 8.74
C THR A 96 3.40 -6.96 7.54
N SER A 97 3.08 -6.45 6.35
CA SER A 97 3.47 -7.05 5.07
C SER A 97 4.20 -6.04 4.21
N ARG A 98 5.23 -6.49 3.50
CA ARG A 98 6.07 -5.65 2.64
C ARG A 98 5.97 -6.16 1.20
N LEU A 99 5.80 -5.24 0.27
CA LEU A 99 5.80 -5.53 -1.17
C LEU A 99 6.97 -4.81 -1.81
N ARG A 100 7.96 -5.59 -2.27
CA ARG A 100 9.13 -5.07 -2.96
C ARG A 100 8.92 -5.12 -4.46
N ILE A 101 9.04 -3.97 -5.10
CA ILE A 101 8.85 -3.78 -6.54
C ILE A 101 10.00 -2.97 -7.16
N SER A 102 9.99 -2.88 -8.48
CA SER A 102 10.90 -2.00 -9.20
C SER A 102 10.50 -0.53 -9.04
N THR A 103 11.46 0.38 -9.14
CA THR A 103 11.17 1.82 -9.14
C THR A 103 10.32 2.24 -10.34
N ARG A 104 10.47 1.58 -11.49
CA ARG A 104 9.63 1.83 -12.68
C ARG A 104 8.16 1.51 -12.44
N GLU A 105 7.89 0.42 -11.72
CA GLU A 105 6.51 0.03 -11.36
C GLU A 105 5.93 0.99 -10.31
N TRP A 106 6.75 1.47 -9.36
CA TRP A 106 6.34 2.48 -8.39
C TRP A 106 6.07 3.85 -9.04
N PHE A 107 6.93 4.29 -9.97
CA PHE A 107 6.83 5.58 -10.65
C PHE A 107 5.84 5.61 -11.81
N ASN A 108 4.90 4.67 -11.84
CA ASN A 108 3.78 4.69 -12.78
C ASN A 108 2.50 5.05 -12.00
N PRO A 109 1.95 6.27 -12.19
CA PRO A 109 0.79 6.73 -11.42
C PRO A 109 -0.49 5.96 -11.72
N LEU A 110 -0.51 5.18 -12.80
CA LEU A 110 -1.64 4.32 -13.17
C LEU A 110 -1.66 3.01 -12.40
N ASN A 111 -0.53 2.63 -11.81
CA ASN A 111 -0.47 1.44 -10.98
C ASN A 111 -1.19 1.69 -9.66
N ARG A 112 -2.17 0.85 -9.37
CA ARG A 112 -2.91 0.81 -8.10
C ARG A 112 -2.39 -0.34 -7.25
N PHE A 113 -1.78 -0.01 -6.12
CA PHE A 113 -1.34 -0.97 -5.12
C PHE A 113 -2.38 -1.07 -4.02
N GLU A 114 -2.84 -2.28 -3.72
CA GLU A 114 -3.88 -2.53 -2.74
C GLU A 114 -3.42 -3.59 -1.74
N CYS A 115 -3.58 -3.29 -0.45
CA CYS A 115 -3.44 -4.24 0.63
C CYS A 115 -4.82 -4.61 1.15
N VAL A 116 -5.10 -5.91 1.14
CA VAL A 116 -6.37 -6.49 1.62
C VAL A 116 -6.09 -7.25 2.89
N ALA A 117 -6.64 -6.75 4.00
CA ALA A 117 -6.58 -7.41 5.29
C ALA A 117 -7.83 -8.28 5.46
N LYS A 118 -7.64 -9.60 5.44
CA LYS A 118 -8.69 -10.60 5.63
C LYS A 118 -8.73 -10.99 7.11
N PHE A 119 -9.81 -10.61 7.78
CA PHE A 119 -9.97 -10.76 9.23
C PHE A 119 -11.25 -11.53 9.54
N PHE A 120 -11.16 -12.53 10.43
CA PHE A 120 -12.34 -13.28 10.86
C PHE A 120 -13.04 -12.58 12.02
N LYS A 121 -14.32 -12.26 11.87
CA LYS A 121 -15.15 -11.60 12.89
C LYS A 121 -16.55 -12.20 12.87
N ASN A 122 -17.11 -12.55 14.03
CA ASN A 122 -18.49 -13.04 14.15
C ASN A 122 -18.84 -14.18 13.17
N ALA A 123 -17.93 -15.15 13.00
CA ALA A 123 -18.04 -16.26 12.04
C ALA A 123 -18.09 -15.87 10.54
N THR A 124 -17.80 -14.61 10.21
CA THR A 124 -17.66 -14.14 8.83
C THR A 124 -16.22 -13.67 8.54
N LEU A 125 -15.79 -13.84 7.29
CA LEU A 125 -14.50 -13.33 6.82
C LEU A 125 -14.71 -11.91 6.29
N GLU A 126 -14.30 -10.90 7.06
CA GLU A 126 -14.29 -9.51 6.63
C GLU A 126 -13.02 -9.19 5.85
N SER A 127 -13.13 -8.34 4.83
CA SER A 127 -12.00 -7.86 4.04
C SER A 127 -11.91 -6.34 4.09
N ILE A 128 -10.82 -5.82 4.64
CA ILE A 128 -10.55 -4.38 4.70
C ILE A 128 -9.54 -4.04 3.62
N HIS A 129 -9.95 -3.14 2.73
CA HIS A 129 -9.16 -2.74 1.56
C HIS A 129 -8.53 -1.38 1.80
N LYS A 130 -7.24 -1.28 1.54
CA LYS A 130 -6.54 0.00 1.42
C LYS A 130 -5.76 0.02 0.12
N SER A 131 -5.74 1.17 -0.53
CA SER A 131 -5.00 1.34 -1.77
C SER A 131 -4.27 2.66 -1.82
N ILE A 132 -3.12 2.64 -2.48
CA ILE A 132 -2.38 3.82 -2.91
C ILE A 132 -2.06 3.69 -4.40
N TYR A 133 -1.84 4.82 -5.04
CA TYR A 133 -1.39 4.87 -6.42
C TYR A 133 0.12 5.03 -6.48
N GLY A 134 0.71 4.59 -7.59
CA GLY A 134 2.11 4.88 -7.89
C GLY A 134 2.37 6.38 -7.88
N ASP A 135 3.61 6.74 -7.58
CA ASP A 135 4.04 8.13 -7.65
C ASP A 135 4.21 8.51 -9.13
N ALA A 136 3.80 9.71 -9.52
CA ALA A 136 4.11 10.21 -10.87
C ALA A 136 5.60 10.57 -11.01
N GLY A 137 6.35 10.61 -9.89
CA GLY A 137 7.76 10.95 -9.88
C GLY A 137 7.96 12.39 -10.34
N CYS A 138 7.44 13.37 -9.60
CA CYS A 138 7.79 14.76 -9.90
C CYS A 138 9.21 15.03 -9.40
N THR A 139 10.21 15.01 -10.30
CA THR A 139 11.49 15.66 -10.03
C THR A 139 11.23 17.16 -9.97
N LEU A 140 11.36 17.78 -8.79
CA LEU A 140 11.31 19.24 -8.61
C LEU A 140 12.58 19.91 -9.14
N THR A 141 12.91 19.64 -10.39
CA THR A 141 13.79 20.47 -11.21
C THR A 141 12.88 21.11 -12.25
N GLU A 142 12.38 22.28 -11.90
CA GLU A 142 11.68 23.22 -12.77
C GLU A 142 10.47 22.67 -13.56
N GLY A 143 9.30 22.65 -12.90
CA GLY A 143 8.08 23.12 -13.55
C GLY A 143 7.26 22.18 -14.45
N MET A 144 7.46 20.86 -14.52
CA MET A 144 6.56 19.97 -15.27
C MET A 144 6.44 18.57 -14.63
N CYS A 145 5.25 18.15 -14.21
CA CYS A 145 4.96 16.73 -13.97
C CYS A 145 4.49 16.13 -15.32
N VAL A 146 5.31 15.29 -15.95
CA VAL A 146 4.99 14.64 -17.22
C VAL A 146 4.21 13.35 -16.93
N PHE A 147 2.91 13.35 -17.20
CA PHE A 147 2.15 12.11 -17.31
C PHE A 147 2.57 11.40 -18.60
N SER A 148 3.27 10.27 -18.50
CA SER A 148 3.47 9.40 -19.65
C SER A 148 2.20 8.57 -19.86
N GLN A 149 1.24 9.11 -20.61
CA GLN A 149 0.37 8.34 -21.51
C GLN A 149 -0.35 9.32 -22.45
N GLU A 150 -0.03 9.20 -23.74
CA GLU A 150 -0.65 9.85 -24.91
C GLU A 150 -1.30 11.23 -24.71
N ASN A 151 -0.51 12.30 -24.93
CA ASN A 151 -0.96 13.63 -25.40
C ASN A 151 -2.23 14.24 -24.77
N ILE A 152 -2.47 14.08 -23.47
CA ILE A 152 -3.54 14.79 -22.77
C ILE A 152 -2.92 15.79 -21.77
N TYR A 153 -2.94 17.07 -22.12
CA TYR A 153 -2.56 18.17 -21.23
C TYR A 153 -3.75 18.53 -20.33
N LEU A 154 -3.73 18.11 -19.06
CA LEU A 154 -4.64 18.62 -18.03
C LEU A 154 -3.90 19.65 -17.18
N TYR A 155 -4.20 20.93 -17.38
CA TYR A 155 -3.66 22.02 -16.56
C TYR A 155 -4.45 22.10 -15.25
N PHE A 156 -3.87 21.59 -14.16
CA PHE A 156 -4.39 21.82 -12.81
C PHE A 156 -3.79 23.11 -12.25
N THR A 157 -4.60 24.14 -12.10
CA THR A 157 -4.25 25.32 -11.31
C THR A 157 -4.37 24.97 -9.83
N SER A 158 -3.25 24.59 -9.20
CA SER A 158 -3.20 24.54 -7.73
C SER A 158 -2.74 25.90 -7.21
N ILE A 159 -3.65 26.55 -6.49
CA ILE A 159 -3.50 27.84 -5.82
C ILE A 159 -2.72 27.60 -4.53
N PHE A 160 -1.57 28.25 -4.35
CA PHE A 160 -1.06 28.56 -3.01
C PHE A 160 -0.59 30.01 -2.92
N THR A 161 -1.23 30.69 -1.97
CA THR A 161 -1.02 32.00 -1.37
C THR A 161 0.44 32.48 -1.33
N ASP A 162 0.77 33.48 -2.15
CA ASP A 162 1.19 34.81 -1.67
C ASP A 162 1.05 35.87 -2.79
N THR A 163 0.04 36.73 -2.65
CA THR A 163 -0.21 38.06 -3.29
C THR A 163 0.14 38.37 -4.77
N LYS A 164 0.52 37.44 -5.64
CA LYS A 164 0.69 37.71 -7.09
C LYS A 164 0.13 36.61 -7.97
N TYR A 165 -0.91 36.93 -8.74
CA TYR A 165 -1.41 36.08 -9.81
C TYR A 165 -0.67 36.39 -11.11
N LYS A 166 -0.24 35.36 -11.84
CA LYS A 166 0.27 35.49 -13.22
C LYS A 166 -0.79 34.94 -14.16
N VAL A 167 -1.17 35.73 -15.15
CA VAL A 167 -2.10 35.31 -16.21
C VAL A 167 -1.24 34.84 -17.37
N CYS A 168 -1.42 33.58 -17.78
CA CYS A 168 -0.74 33.01 -18.94
C CYS A 168 -1.76 32.70 -20.03
N GLU A 169 -1.54 33.27 -21.20
CA GLU A 169 -2.33 33.00 -22.39
C GLU A 169 -1.61 31.92 -23.21
N ILE A 170 -2.33 30.89 -23.61
CA ILE A 170 -1.77 29.71 -24.28
C ILE A 170 -2.28 29.69 -25.72
N SER A 171 -1.37 29.83 -26.68
CA SER A 171 -1.62 29.49 -28.08
C SER A 171 -0.98 28.15 -28.41
N SER A 172 -1.40 27.53 -29.53
CA SER A 172 -0.95 26.18 -29.93
C SER A 172 0.57 26.02 -30.11
N THR A 173 1.34 27.12 -30.12
CA THR A 173 2.79 27.09 -30.34
C THR A 173 3.61 27.95 -29.36
N ARG A 174 2.96 28.69 -28.44
CA ARG A 174 3.69 29.53 -27.48
C ARG A 174 2.87 29.81 -26.22
N ILE A 175 3.55 29.83 -25.07
CA ILE A 175 2.99 30.31 -23.80
C ILE A 175 3.54 31.72 -23.54
N THR A 176 2.65 32.69 -23.39
CA THR A 176 2.98 34.05 -22.98
C THR A 176 2.38 34.33 -21.62
N CYS A 177 3.23 34.55 -20.61
CA CYS A 177 2.80 34.89 -19.26
C CYS A 177 3.06 36.37 -19.00
N THR A 178 2.03 37.11 -18.63
CA THR A 178 2.15 38.48 -18.15
C THR A 178 1.98 38.51 -16.64
N SER A 179 2.85 39.26 -15.98
CA SER A 179 2.68 39.58 -14.56
C SER A 179 1.74 40.78 -14.45
N SER A 180 0.54 40.56 -13.93
CA SER A 180 -0.37 41.64 -13.54
C SER A 180 -0.18 41.90 -12.05
N SER A 181 0.27 43.11 -11.72
CA SER A 181 0.10 43.69 -10.39
C SER A 181 -1.24 44.43 -10.37
N MET A 182 -2.03 44.28 -9.30
CA MET A 182 -2.94 45.37 -8.91
C MET A 182 -2.12 46.55 -8.40
#